data_AF-A0A1G6BLW1-F1
#
_entry.id   AF-A0A1G6BLW1-F1
#
_cell.length_a   1.000
_cell.length_b   1.000
_cell.length_c   1.000
_cell.angle_alpha   90.00
_cell.angle_beta   90.00
_cell.angle_gamma   90.00
#
_symmetry.space_group_name_H-M   'P 1'
#
loop_
_entity.id
_entity.type
_entity.pdbx_description
1 polymer ?
#
loop_
_entity_poly.entity_id
_entity_poly.type
_entity_poly.pdbx_seq_one_letter_code
_entity_poly.pdbx_strand_id
1 'polypeptide(L)'
;MENKNAEVNYLKVVIVIAVIFLIAAFCIIKGSNGAVKTNTSSGNALASWTDTAPAKEALINYMSAITDENSADYIPVERRIAVFDLDGTLFSETNPIYFDHSLSSSQST
;
A
#
# COMPACT_ATOMS: atom_id res chain seq x y z
N MET A 1 30.29 43.57 45.19
CA MET A 1 30.80 43.58 43.79
C MET A 1 30.13 42.43 43.08
N GLU A 2 29.13 42.73 42.26
CA GLU A 2 28.28 41.72 41.62
C GLU A 2 29.05 41.00 40.50
N ASN A 3 29.14 39.68 40.58
CA ASN A 3 29.92 38.88 39.65
C ASN A 3 29.15 38.72 38.33
N LYS A 4 29.24 39.74 37.47
CA LYS A 4 28.63 39.77 36.14
C LYS A 4 29.00 38.57 35.26
N ASN A 5 30.12 37.90 35.54
CA ASN A 5 30.51 36.70 34.82
C ASN A 5 29.63 35.48 35.18
N ALA A 6 29.12 35.42 36.41
CA ALA A 6 28.19 34.37 36.84
C ALA A 6 26.83 34.54 36.18
N GLU A 7 26.31 35.77 36.11
CA GLU A 7 25.05 36.10 35.42
C GLU A 7 25.12 35.79 33.91
N VAL A 8 26.24 36.11 33.25
CA VAL A 8 26.46 35.81 31.82
C VAL A 8 26.57 34.29 31.58
N ASN A 9 27.20 33.55 32.50
CA ASN A 9 27.30 32.10 32.39
C ASN A 9 25.95 31.42 32.66
N TYR A 10 25.19 31.93 33.63
CA TYR A 10 23.83 31.46 33.91
C TYR A 10 22.90 31.69 32.72
N LEU A 11 22.94 32.88 32.14
CA LEU A 11 22.16 33.21 30.95
C LEU A 11 22.53 32.33 29.74
N LYS A 12 23.83 32.04 29.55
CA LYS A 12 24.29 31.10 28.52
C LYS A 12 23.79 29.67 28.75
N VAL A 13 23.81 29.19 30.00
CA VAL A 13 23.31 27.85 30.36
C VAL A 13 21.81 27.73 30.14
N VAL A 14 21.04 28.75 30.53
CA VAL A 14 19.58 28.78 30.31
C VAL A 14 19.24 28.79 28.82
N ILE A 15 19.98 29.55 28.00
CA ILE A 15 19.79 29.58 26.54
C ILE A 15 20.11 28.21 25.93
N VAL A 16 21.20 27.54 26.34
CA VAL A 16 21.56 26.21 25.84
C VAL A 16 20.49 25.18 26.20
N ILE A 17 19.98 25.20 27.44
CA ILE A 17 18.91 24.30 27.87
C ILE A 17 17.63 24.54 27.06
N ALA A 18 17.22 25.82 26.86
CA ALA A 18 16.05 26.16 26.06
C ALA A 18 16.17 25.70 24.59
N VAL A 19 17.36 25.82 24.00
CA VAL A 19 17.63 25.33 22.63
C VAL A 19 17.56 23.81 22.56
N ILE A 20 18.07 23.08 23.55
CA ILE A 20 17.95 21.62 23.63
C ILE A 20 16.48 21.19 23.71
N PHE A 21 15.66 21.87 24.51
CA PHE A 21 14.22 21.60 24.60
C PHE A 21 13.48 21.88 23.29
N LEU A 22 13.83 22.96 22.56
CA LEU A 22 13.23 23.24 21.25
C LEU A 22 13.62 22.20 20.19
N ILE A 23 14.87 21.73 20.19
CA ILE A 23 15.32 20.67 19.27
C ILE A 23 14.61 19.35 19.59
N ALA A 24 14.48 19.00 20.87
CA ALA A 24 13.76 17.80 21.30
C ALA A 24 12.27 17.85 20.89
N ALA A 25 11.61 19.00 21.06
CA ALA A 25 10.22 19.19 20.62
C ALA A 25 10.07 19.05 19.09
N PHE A 26 11.04 19.53 18.32
CA PHE A 26 11.06 19.40 16.85
C PHE A 26 11.26 17.94 16.39
N CYS A 27 12.04 17.14 17.14
CA CYS A 27 12.21 15.71 16.86
C CYS A 27 10.94 14.89 17.12
N ILE A 28 10.09 15.29 18.08
CA ILE A 28 8.82 14.60 18.36
C ILE A 28 7.80 14.84 17.23
N ILE A 29 7.79 16.01 16.60
CA ILE A 29 6.86 16.33 15.50
C ILE A 29 7.25 15.64 14.18
N LYS A 30 8.52 15.25 14.01
CA LYS A 30 8.97 14.42 12.87
C LYS A 30 8.84 12.90 13.14
N GLY A 31 8.21 12.52 14.25
CA GLY A 31 8.00 11.14 14.66
C GLY A 31 6.76 10.51 14.02
N SER A 32 7.02 9.63 13.05
CA SER A 32 6.12 8.57 12.60
C SER A 32 4.93 8.98 11.70
N ASN A 33 5.24 9.30 10.43
CA ASN A 33 4.45 8.73 9.33
C ASN A 33 4.79 7.24 9.21
N GLY A 34 4.60 6.49 10.29
CA GLY A 34 4.48 5.05 10.21
C GLY A 34 3.17 4.81 9.51
N ALA A 35 3.21 4.72 8.17
CA ALA A 35 2.14 4.12 7.40
C ALA A 35 1.81 2.82 8.13
N VAL A 36 0.64 2.79 8.77
CA VAL A 36 0.07 1.55 9.27
C VAL A 36 -0.08 0.70 8.02
N LYS A 37 0.90 -0.17 7.76
CA LYS A 37 0.67 -1.32 6.90
C LYS A 37 -0.33 -2.16 7.67
N THR A 38 -1.60 -1.89 7.44
CA THR A 38 -2.66 -2.85 7.70
C THR A 38 -2.34 -4.04 6.80
N ASN A 39 -1.49 -4.94 7.30
CA ASN A 39 -1.45 -6.31 6.83
C ASN A 39 -2.76 -6.96 7.29
N THR A 40 -3.88 -6.50 6.72
CA THR A 40 -5.10 -7.28 6.67
C THR A 40 -4.69 -8.51 5.87
N SER A 41 -4.77 -9.69 6.49
CA SER A 41 -4.31 -10.96 5.94
C SER A 41 -5.21 -11.45 4.79
N SER A 42 -5.37 -10.63 3.76
CA SER A 42 -5.53 -11.11 2.40
C SER A 42 -4.12 -11.42 1.94
N GLY A 43 -3.75 -12.70 1.78
CA GLY A 43 -2.43 -13.07 1.24
C GLY A 43 -2.11 -12.19 0.02
N ASN A 44 -0.84 -11.76 -0.10
CA ASN A 44 -0.37 -10.75 -1.08
C ASN A 44 -1.22 -10.80 -2.36
N ALA A 45 -2.21 -9.89 -2.47
CA ALA A 45 -3.16 -9.95 -3.56
C ALA A 45 -2.36 -9.82 -4.86
N LEU A 46 -2.59 -10.73 -5.81
CA LEU A 46 -1.82 -10.80 -7.05
C LEU A 46 -0.33 -11.16 -6.83
N ALA A 47 -0.02 -12.07 -5.90
CA ALA A 47 1.36 -12.54 -5.64
C ALA A 47 2.10 -13.08 -6.87
N SER A 48 1.37 -13.68 -7.82
CA SER A 48 1.93 -14.20 -9.07
C SER A 48 2.14 -13.13 -10.15
N TRP A 49 1.80 -11.87 -9.87
CA TRP A 49 1.98 -10.75 -10.81
C TRP A 49 3.28 -10.02 -10.54
N THR A 50 4.02 -9.72 -11.61
CA THR A 50 5.23 -8.88 -11.55
C THR A 50 4.93 -7.54 -10.87
N ASP A 51 5.73 -7.17 -9.87
CA ASP A 51 5.47 -5.99 -9.03
C ASP A 51 5.52 -4.67 -9.81
N THR A 52 6.33 -4.60 -10.86
CA THR A 52 6.46 -3.41 -11.72
C THR A 52 5.49 -3.41 -12.90
N ALA A 53 4.58 -4.37 -13.01
CA ALA A 53 3.63 -4.44 -14.12
C ALA A 53 2.58 -3.32 -14.02
N PRO A 54 2.45 -2.44 -15.04
CA PRO A 54 1.45 -1.37 -15.02
C PRO A 54 0.01 -1.88 -14.88
N ALA A 55 -0.30 -3.06 -15.41
CA ALA A 55 -1.62 -3.67 -15.29
C ALA A 55 -1.98 -4.04 -13.84
N LYS A 56 -1.00 -4.48 -13.04
CA LYS A 56 -1.19 -4.79 -11.61
C LYS A 56 -1.56 -3.52 -10.85
N GLU A 57 -0.81 -2.44 -11.08
CA GLU A 57 -1.07 -1.13 -10.48
C GLU A 57 -2.44 -0.59 -10.87
N ALA A 58 -2.77 -0.59 -12.17
CA ALA A 58 -4.06 -0.12 -12.68
C ALA A 58 -5.24 -0.89 -12.07
N LEU A 59 -5.13 -2.23 -11.96
CA LEU A 59 -6.16 -3.05 -11.36
C LEU A 59 -6.34 -2.75 -9.87
N ILE A 60 -5.26 -2.59 -9.11
CA ILE A 60 -5.33 -2.25 -7.67
C ILE A 60 -5.98 -0.88 -7.48
N ASN A 61 -5.55 0.12 -8.25
CA ASN A 61 -6.09 1.47 -8.17
C ASN A 61 -7.58 1.50 -8.53
N TYR A 62 -7.96 0.80 -9.60
CA TYR A 62 -9.36 0.67 -10.00
C TYR A 62 -10.20 0.01 -8.91
N MET A 63 -9.75 -1.13 -8.36
CA MET A 63 -10.45 -1.82 -7.28
C MET A 63 -10.62 -0.93 -6.05
N SER A 64 -9.58 -0.16 -5.68
CA SER A 64 -9.67 0.80 -4.58
C SER A 64 -10.71 1.89 -4.85
N ALA A 65 -10.76 2.42 -6.07
CA ALA A 65 -11.68 3.50 -6.44
C ALA A 65 -13.15 3.04 -6.47
N ILE A 66 -13.42 1.84 -6.99
CA ILE A 66 -14.81 1.36 -7.13
C ILE A 66 -15.39 0.74 -5.85
N THR A 67 -14.55 0.44 -4.85
CA THR A 67 -14.99 -0.19 -3.58
C THR A 67 -15.06 0.77 -2.39
N ASP A 68 -14.48 1.97 -2.49
CA ASP A 68 -14.66 3.03 -1.49
C ASP A 68 -16.02 3.71 -1.68
N GLU A 69 -16.90 3.59 -0.68
CA GLU A 69 -18.26 4.18 -0.68
C GLU A 69 -18.27 5.71 -0.80
N ASN A 70 -17.16 6.38 -0.49
CA ASN A 70 -17.02 7.84 -0.61
C ASN A 70 -16.43 8.28 -1.96
N SER A 71 -15.98 7.34 -2.77
CA SER A 71 -15.40 7.62 -4.08
C SER A 71 -16.49 8.03 -5.08
N ALA A 72 -16.16 8.98 -5.97
CA ALA A 72 -17.03 9.33 -7.08
C ALA A 72 -17.23 8.16 -8.07
N ASP A 73 -16.31 7.19 -8.06
CA ASP A 73 -16.34 6.00 -8.92
C ASP A 73 -16.96 4.78 -8.23
N TYR A 74 -17.56 4.94 -7.02
CA TYR A 74 -18.12 3.83 -6.26
C TYR A 74 -19.16 3.03 -7.06
N ILE A 75 -19.00 1.70 -7.08
CA ILE A 75 -19.96 0.78 -7.69
C ILE A 75 -20.63 -0.02 -6.56
N PRO A 76 -21.99 0.00 -6.44
CA PRO A 76 -22.72 -0.84 -5.50
C PRO A 76 -22.37 -2.32 -5.65
N VAL A 77 -22.35 -3.06 -4.54
CA VAL A 77 -21.87 -4.46 -4.49
C VAL A 77 -22.59 -5.33 -5.53
N GLU A 78 -23.90 -5.17 -5.66
CA GLU A 78 -24.75 -5.92 -6.59
C GLU A 78 -24.47 -5.65 -8.08
N ARG A 79 -23.64 -4.64 -8.40
CA ARG A 79 -23.24 -4.27 -9.77
C ARG A 79 -21.77 -4.56 -10.09
N ARG A 80 -21.01 -5.14 -9.16
CA ARG A 80 -19.59 -5.48 -9.36
C ARG A 80 -19.45 -6.78 -10.15
N ILE A 81 -19.73 -6.73 -11.45
CA ILE A 81 -19.69 -7.88 -12.36
C ILE A 81 -18.49 -7.71 -13.30
N ALA A 82 -17.57 -8.68 -13.30
CA ALA A 82 -16.46 -8.76 -14.25
C ALA A 82 -16.68 -9.95 -15.20
N VAL A 83 -16.41 -9.73 -16.49
CA VAL A 83 -16.52 -10.76 -17.53
C VAL A 83 -15.14 -10.97 -18.13
N PHE A 84 -14.72 -12.22 -18.21
CA PHE A 84 -13.47 -12.63 -18.82
C PHE A 84 -13.78 -13.52 -20.00
N ASP A 85 -12.99 -13.36 -21.06
CA ASP A 85 -12.92 -14.38 -22.10
C ASP A 85 -12.31 -15.66 -21.53
N LEU A 86 -12.53 -16.80 -22.19
CA LEU A 86 -12.15 -18.11 -21.69
C LEU A 86 -10.80 -18.56 -22.25
N ASP A 87 -10.78 -18.97 -23.52
CA ASP A 87 -9.58 -19.38 -24.24
C ASP A 87 -8.66 -18.19 -24.53
N GLY A 88 -7.36 -18.39 -24.37
CA GLY A 88 -6.36 -17.32 -24.52
C GLY A 88 -6.29 -16.32 -23.37
N THR A 89 -7.28 -16.29 -22.47
CA THR A 89 -7.32 -15.40 -21.31
C THR A 89 -7.16 -16.15 -19.99
N LEU A 90 -8.03 -17.11 -19.68
CA LEU A 90 -7.93 -17.90 -18.44
C LEU A 90 -7.03 -19.12 -18.59
N PHE A 91 -6.95 -19.67 -19.81
CA PHE A 91 -6.02 -20.73 -20.17
C PHE A 91 -5.48 -20.52 -21.58
N SER A 92 -4.37 -21.18 -21.90
CA SER A 92 -3.77 -21.12 -23.23
C SER A 92 -4.74 -21.64 -24.29
N GLU A 93 -4.88 -20.95 -25.42
CA GLU A 93 -5.74 -21.37 -26.54
C GLU A 93 -5.33 -22.74 -27.10
N THR A 94 -4.04 -23.01 -27.23
CA THR A 94 -3.55 -24.24 -27.84
C THR A 94 -2.17 -24.60 -27.28
N ASN A 95 -2.11 -25.53 -26.33
CA ASN A 95 -0.90 -26.29 -26.05
C ASN A 95 -1.16 -27.50 -25.12
N PRO A 96 -1.06 -28.77 -25.57
CA PRO A 96 -0.83 -29.27 -26.94
C PRO A 96 -2.11 -29.41 -27.80
N ILE A 97 -3.29 -29.22 -27.19
CA ILE A 97 -4.63 -29.26 -27.80
C ILE A 97 -5.54 -28.30 -27.01
N TYR A 98 -6.73 -27.98 -27.54
CA TYR A 98 -7.74 -27.22 -26.80
C TYR A 98 -8.07 -27.85 -25.44
N PHE A 99 -8.28 -27.01 -24.43
CA PHE A 99 -8.57 -27.44 -23.06
C PHE A 99 -9.81 -28.36 -22.98
N ASP A 100 -10.88 -28.06 -23.72
CA ASP A 100 -12.09 -28.91 -23.75
C ASP A 100 -11.81 -30.34 -24.26
N HIS A 101 -10.87 -30.49 -25.19
CA HIS A 101 -10.47 -31.80 -25.71
C HIS A 101 -9.61 -32.59 -24.71
N SER A 102 -8.83 -31.90 -23.85
CA SER A 102 -8.06 -32.57 -22.79
C SER A 102 -8.94 -33.07 -21.65
N LEU A 103 -10.01 -32.34 -21.30
CA LEU A 103 -10.97 -32.77 -20.28
C LEU A 103 -11.77 -34.00 -20.73
N SER A 104 -12.31 -33.97 -21.94
CA SER A 104 -13.17 -35.06 -22.45
C SER A 104 -12.43 -36.38 -22.66
N SER A 105 -11.15 -36.34 -23.03
CA SER A 105 -10.32 -37.53 -23.20
C SER A 105 -9.95 -38.23 -21.89
N SER A 106 -10.07 -37.56 -20.73
CA SER A 106 -9.77 -38.15 -19.41
C SER A 106 -10.91 -38.98 -18.80
N GLN A 107 -12.13 -38.88 -19.34
CA GLN A 107 -13.33 -39.56 -18.80
C GLN A 107 -13.63 -40.92 -19.46
N SER A 108 -12.80 -41.36 -20.41
CA SER A 108 -13.01 -42.60 -21.19
C SER A 108 -12.10 -43.77 -20.80
N THR A 109 -11.45 -43.70 -19.64
CA THR A 109 -10.65 -44.79 -19.03
C THR A 109 -11.18 -45.12 -17.65
#